data_AF-A0A7C6WEK4-F1
#
_entry.id   AF-A0A7C6WEK4-F1
#
_cell.length_a   1.000
_cell.length_b   1.000
_cell.length_c   1.000
_cell.angle_alpha   90.00
_cell.angle_beta   90.00
_cell.angle_gamma   90.00
#
_symmetry.space_group_name_H-M   'P 1'
#
loop_
_entity.id
_entity.type
_entity.pdbx_description
1 polymer ?
#
loop_
_entity_poly.entity_id
_entity_poly.type
_entity_poly.pdbx_seq_one_letter_code
_entity_poly.pdbx_strand_id
1 'polypeptide(L)'
;MKKYWIFILFIVIILLSGCGGTKVNANNGSIVFDFPEEYLKYLPYDEVPSFTFEFEGTIYTNSGASRSNHKYFSRNDDFIFSEILADFFKKYEADNRLTVRLFSQDEQYETKMNRLVEDKNGMLVQKSEIMKVKNGEIFNEIAYINLENGLSLTVDYRRFISDHEGEEKTYYSWRYVAPISMVLHYPVMLHTNAVGEKIILIVPLPPKVVYHLGVSRQLPLENLFKKDDYFEENFRRFYYPEFSNDPRENEDFDRDQNIRTVKDFYIRDLEGREEEGKLYFTYLGYNFEVIFEEETFLINIL
;
A
#
# COMPACT_ATOMS: atom_id res chain seq x y z
N MET A 1 17.11 13.40 51.87
CA MET A 1 17.53 12.83 50.57
C MET A 1 16.84 11.51 50.22
N LYS A 2 16.66 10.53 51.14
CA LYS A 2 15.97 9.26 50.85
C LYS A 2 14.51 9.36 50.38
N LYS A 3 13.75 10.38 50.81
CA LYS A 3 12.33 10.57 50.42
C LYS A 3 12.14 10.99 48.94
N TYR A 4 13.09 11.73 48.37
CA TYR A 4 13.02 12.16 46.96
C TYR A 4 13.31 11.02 45.98
N TRP A 5 14.18 10.08 46.37
CA TRP A 5 14.48 8.88 45.58
C TRP A 5 13.26 7.97 45.41
N ILE A 6 12.43 7.82 46.44
CA ILE A 6 11.19 7.03 46.37
C ILE A 6 10.20 7.67 45.41
N PHE A 7 10.08 8.99 45.41
CA PHE A 7 9.18 9.72 44.52
C PHE A 7 9.62 9.62 43.04
N ILE A 8 10.93 9.71 42.77
CA ILE A 8 11.49 9.51 41.43
C ILE A 8 11.30 8.06 40.97
N LEU A 9 11.51 7.07 41.85
CA LEU A 9 11.28 5.67 41.53
C LEU A 9 9.80 5.39 41.20
N PHE A 10 8.88 6.03 41.91
CA PHE A 10 7.44 5.90 41.66
C PHE A 10 7.04 6.52 40.30
N ILE A 11 7.60 7.68 39.95
CA ILE A 11 7.40 8.31 38.63
C ILE A 11 7.98 7.43 37.51
N VAL A 12 9.16 6.84 37.70
CA VAL A 12 9.77 5.93 36.72
C VAL A 12 8.92 4.66 36.54
N ILE A 13 8.35 4.11 37.60
CA ILE A 13 7.44 2.94 37.52
C ILE A 13 6.13 3.31 36.79
N ILE A 14 5.57 4.50 37.01
CA ILE A 14 4.39 4.99 36.29
C ILE A 14 4.70 5.25 34.81
N LEU A 15 5.89 5.77 34.50
CA LEU A 15 6.34 5.98 33.12
C LEU A 15 6.66 4.66 32.39
N LEU A 16 7.15 3.63 33.10
CA LEU A 16 7.42 2.29 32.54
C LEU A 16 6.17 1.44 32.38
N SER A 17 5.10 1.71 33.14
CA SER A 17 3.78 1.06 32.96
C SER A 17 2.97 1.66 31.80
N GLY A 18 3.51 2.70 31.14
CA GLY A 18 3.00 3.28 29.90
C GLY A 18 3.28 2.47 28.63
N CYS A 19 3.78 1.23 28.73
CA CYS A 19 3.76 0.29 27.60
C CYS A 19 2.34 -0.30 27.46
N GLY A 20 1.36 0.57 27.25
CA GLY A 20 -0.01 0.18 26.97
C GLY A 20 -0.07 -0.59 25.65
N GLY A 21 -0.77 -1.72 25.63
CA GLY A 21 -0.94 -2.53 24.43
C GLY A 21 -1.44 -1.70 23.24
N THR A 22 -1.10 -2.12 22.03
CA THR A 22 -1.50 -1.42 20.80
C THR A 22 -3.02 -1.24 20.76
N LYS A 23 -3.47 0.02 20.72
CA LYS A 23 -4.89 0.35 20.56
C LYS A 23 -5.33 -0.03 19.14
N VAL A 24 -6.44 -0.75 19.05
CA VAL A 24 -6.97 -1.25 17.78
C VAL A 24 -8.41 -0.82 17.58
N ASN A 25 -8.80 -0.64 16.32
CA ASN A 25 -10.17 -0.46 15.87
C ASN A 25 -10.66 -1.80 15.31
N ALA A 26 -11.82 -2.26 15.76
CA ALA A 26 -12.50 -3.42 15.18
C ALA A 26 -13.29 -3.00 13.94
N ASN A 27 -13.13 -3.73 12.83
CA ASN A 27 -13.83 -3.47 11.58
C ASN A 27 -14.59 -4.75 11.21
N ASN A 28 -15.91 -4.64 11.07
CA ASN A 28 -16.80 -5.78 10.83
C ASN A 28 -17.22 -5.80 9.36
N GLY A 29 -16.93 -6.87 8.64
CA GLY A 29 -17.36 -7.05 7.26
C GLY A 29 -16.57 -6.25 6.21
N SER A 30 -16.04 -5.08 6.57
CA SER A 30 -15.31 -4.23 5.61
C SER A 30 -14.40 -3.20 6.26
N ILE A 31 -13.42 -2.72 5.48
CA ILE A 31 -12.58 -1.56 5.78
C ILE A 31 -12.54 -0.65 4.55
N VAL A 32 -12.87 0.62 4.74
CA VAL A 32 -12.84 1.63 3.66
C VAL A 32 -11.49 2.35 3.64
N PHE A 33 -10.99 2.59 2.43
CA PHE A 33 -9.80 3.34 2.09
C PHE A 33 -10.20 4.57 1.30
N ASP A 34 -10.02 5.74 1.89
CA ASP A 34 -10.47 7.01 1.34
C ASP A 34 -9.34 8.02 1.22
N PHE A 35 -9.52 8.96 0.29
CA PHE A 35 -8.66 10.12 0.18
C PHE A 35 -8.73 10.97 1.45
N PRO A 36 -7.61 11.44 2.02
CA PRO A 36 -7.68 12.15 3.29
C PRO A 36 -8.40 13.48 3.19
N GLU A 37 -9.25 13.74 4.17
CA GLU A 37 -10.16 14.88 4.22
C GLU A 37 -9.44 16.22 4.05
N GLU A 38 -8.22 16.35 4.59
CA GLU A 38 -7.47 17.60 4.56
C GLU A 38 -7.09 18.05 3.13
N TYR A 39 -7.04 17.12 2.17
CA TYR A 39 -6.71 17.39 0.77
C TYR A 39 -7.95 17.66 -0.11
N LEU A 40 -9.16 17.29 0.33
CA LEU A 40 -10.37 17.28 -0.52
C LEU A 40 -10.68 18.65 -1.13
N LYS A 41 -10.48 19.74 -0.39
CA LYS A 41 -10.76 21.11 -0.84
C LYS A 41 -9.89 21.59 -2.02
N TYR A 42 -8.86 20.84 -2.38
CA TYR A 42 -7.97 21.17 -3.49
C TYR A 42 -8.22 20.31 -4.73
N LEU A 43 -9.14 19.35 -4.65
CA LEU A 43 -9.53 18.53 -5.77
C LEU A 43 -10.59 19.27 -6.60
N PRO A 44 -10.53 19.18 -7.94
CA PRO A 44 -11.56 19.73 -8.82
C PRO A 44 -12.75 18.77 -9.02
N TYR A 45 -12.82 17.67 -8.26
CA TYR A 45 -13.78 16.59 -8.46
C TYR A 45 -14.87 16.61 -7.39
N ASP A 46 -16.11 16.33 -7.79
CA ASP A 46 -17.23 16.15 -6.85
C ASP A 46 -17.15 14.78 -6.14
N GLU A 47 -16.70 13.74 -6.84
CA GLU A 47 -16.54 12.39 -6.32
C GLU A 47 -15.07 11.97 -6.39
N VAL A 48 -14.55 11.45 -5.28
CA VAL A 48 -13.17 11.00 -5.16
C VAL A 48 -13.14 9.49 -5.05
N PRO A 49 -12.36 8.77 -5.88
CA PRO A 49 -12.31 7.31 -5.82
C PRO A 49 -11.88 6.82 -4.45
N SER A 50 -12.58 5.82 -3.95
CA SER A 50 -12.27 5.08 -2.74
C SER A 50 -12.25 3.58 -3.02
N PHE A 51 -11.80 2.80 -2.05
CA PHE A 51 -11.80 1.34 -2.12
C PHE A 51 -12.34 0.75 -0.83
N THR A 52 -13.19 -0.28 -0.94
CA THR A 52 -13.69 -1.02 0.21
C THR A 52 -13.13 -2.43 0.17
N PHE A 53 -12.33 -2.77 1.17
CA PHE A 53 -11.87 -4.12 1.41
C PHE A 53 -12.93 -4.89 2.20
N GLU A 54 -13.66 -5.78 1.54
CA GLU A 54 -14.71 -6.60 2.14
C GLU A 54 -14.16 -7.97 2.56
N PHE A 55 -14.62 -8.47 3.71
CA PHE A 55 -14.20 -9.75 4.28
C PHE A 55 -15.25 -10.28 5.26
N GLU A 56 -15.23 -11.58 5.55
CA GLU A 56 -16.09 -12.15 6.60
C GLU A 56 -15.50 -11.94 8.00
N GLY A 57 -16.36 -11.65 8.98
CA GLY A 57 -15.97 -11.51 10.38
C GLY A 57 -15.39 -10.14 10.75
N THR A 58 -14.45 -10.14 11.70
CA THR A 58 -13.87 -8.93 12.29
C THR A 58 -12.37 -8.88 12.10
N ILE A 59 -11.87 -7.80 11.51
CA ILE A 59 -10.44 -7.52 11.37
C ILE A 59 -10.09 -6.22 12.09
N TYR A 60 -8.97 -6.25 12.79
CA TYR A 60 -8.46 -5.19 13.63
C TYR A 60 -7.34 -4.40 12.92
N THR A 61 -7.45 -3.07 13.02
CA THR A 61 -6.43 -2.14 12.53
C THR A 61 -5.87 -1.31 13.68
N ASN A 62 -4.60 -0.95 13.63
CA ASN A 62 -3.94 -0.13 14.64
C ASN A 62 -4.47 1.30 14.58
N SER A 63 -5.13 1.76 15.64
CA SER A 63 -5.80 3.06 15.69
C SER A 63 -4.83 4.25 15.61
N GLY A 64 -3.61 4.10 16.10
CA GLY A 64 -2.61 5.18 16.14
C GLY A 64 -1.73 5.25 14.89
N ALA A 65 -1.58 4.14 14.17
CA ALA A 65 -0.75 4.07 12.97
C ALA A 65 -1.55 4.23 11.67
N SER A 66 -2.80 3.76 11.64
CA SER A 66 -3.63 3.78 10.43
C SER A 66 -4.16 5.18 10.11
N ARG A 67 -4.39 5.45 8.82
CA ARG A 67 -5.01 6.65 8.26
C ARG A 67 -6.15 6.27 7.30
N SER A 68 -6.76 7.24 6.64
CA SER A 68 -7.87 7.00 5.72
C SER A 68 -7.46 6.06 4.59
N ASN A 69 -6.34 6.32 3.90
CA ASN A 69 -5.85 5.52 2.76
C ASN A 69 -4.81 4.45 3.11
N HIS A 70 -4.39 4.31 4.37
CA HIS A 70 -3.35 3.37 4.79
C HIS A 70 -3.75 2.68 6.09
N LYS A 71 -3.91 1.36 6.06
CA LYS A 71 -4.29 0.56 7.23
C LYS A 71 -3.15 -0.35 7.65
N TYR A 72 -2.81 -0.31 8.94
CA TYR A 72 -1.89 -1.26 9.56
C TYR A 72 -2.70 -2.27 10.36
N PHE A 73 -2.57 -3.55 10.02
CA PHE A 73 -3.33 -4.62 10.64
C PHE A 73 -2.63 -5.08 11.91
N SER A 74 -3.38 -5.26 13.00
CA SER A 74 -2.78 -5.60 14.30
C SER A 74 -3.76 -6.33 15.18
N ARG A 75 -3.28 -7.29 15.98
CA ARG A 75 -4.08 -8.13 16.87
C ARG A 75 -5.13 -9.00 16.18
N ASN A 76 -4.90 -9.33 14.91
CA ASN A 76 -5.73 -10.31 14.20
C ASN A 76 -5.36 -11.74 14.59
N ASP A 77 -6.29 -12.65 14.32
CA ASP A 77 -5.95 -14.06 14.13
C ASP A 77 -5.26 -14.18 12.77
N ASP A 78 -3.99 -14.58 12.79
CA ASP A 78 -3.16 -14.62 11.58
C ASP A 78 -3.65 -15.68 10.60
N PHE A 79 -4.29 -16.76 11.06
CA PHE A 79 -4.80 -17.81 10.18
C PHE A 79 -6.04 -17.32 9.45
N ILE A 80 -6.99 -16.73 10.17
CA ILE A 80 -8.21 -16.14 9.56
C ILE A 80 -7.82 -15.04 8.58
N PHE A 81 -6.90 -14.15 8.98
CA PHE A 81 -6.51 -13.06 8.10
C PHE A 81 -5.71 -13.55 6.88
N SER A 82 -4.92 -14.62 7.02
CA SER A 82 -4.24 -15.27 5.90
C SER A 82 -5.23 -15.79 4.86
N GLU A 83 -6.31 -16.46 5.27
CA GLU A 83 -7.34 -16.97 4.35
C GLU A 83 -8.07 -15.82 3.64
N ILE A 84 -8.43 -14.76 4.38
CA ILE A 84 -9.03 -13.55 3.80
C ILE A 84 -8.11 -12.94 2.73
N LEU A 85 -6.80 -12.87 2.98
CA LEU A 85 -5.83 -12.37 1.99
C LEU A 85 -5.70 -13.30 0.80
N ALA A 86 -5.72 -14.61 0.99
CA ALA A 86 -5.67 -15.60 -0.09
C ALA A 86 -6.85 -15.43 -1.05
N ASP A 87 -8.07 -15.34 -0.52
CA ASP A 87 -9.29 -15.12 -1.30
C ASP A 87 -9.25 -13.76 -2.02
N PHE A 88 -8.79 -12.73 -1.31
CA PHE A 88 -8.62 -11.40 -1.87
C PHE A 88 -7.65 -11.39 -3.05
N PHE A 89 -6.47 -12.00 -2.91
CA PHE A 89 -5.48 -12.07 -3.99
C PHE A 89 -5.97 -12.90 -5.16
N LYS A 90 -6.61 -14.05 -4.90
CA LYS A 90 -7.17 -14.91 -5.95
C LYS A 90 -8.20 -14.19 -6.82
N LYS A 91 -9.03 -13.33 -6.22
CA LYS A 91 -10.00 -12.50 -6.95
C LYS A 91 -9.30 -11.64 -8.01
N TYR A 92 -8.27 -10.89 -7.62
CA TYR A 92 -7.58 -9.97 -8.54
C TYR A 92 -6.58 -10.68 -9.47
N GLU A 93 -6.05 -11.83 -9.08
CA GLU A 93 -5.24 -12.67 -9.95
C GLU A 93 -6.07 -13.19 -11.13
N ALA A 94 -7.31 -13.64 -10.89
CA ALA A 94 -8.21 -14.14 -11.93
C ALA A 94 -8.49 -13.11 -13.05
N ASP A 95 -8.45 -11.83 -12.71
CA ASP A 95 -8.68 -10.71 -13.62
C ASP A 95 -7.38 -10.08 -14.17
N ASN A 96 -6.21 -10.71 -13.95
CA ASN A 96 -4.89 -10.18 -14.33
C ASN A 96 -4.62 -8.76 -13.77
N ARG A 97 -5.07 -8.52 -12.53
CA ARG A 97 -4.94 -7.26 -11.80
C ARG A 97 -3.96 -7.33 -10.62
N LEU A 98 -3.43 -8.51 -10.32
CA LEU A 98 -2.43 -8.74 -9.27
C LEU A 98 -1.01 -8.80 -9.87
N THR A 99 -0.08 -8.08 -9.28
CA THR A 99 1.36 -8.19 -9.55
C THR A 99 2.10 -8.27 -8.23
N VAL A 100 3.08 -9.17 -8.11
CA VAL A 100 3.87 -9.35 -6.88
C VAL A 100 5.30 -8.89 -7.09
N ARG A 101 5.83 -8.12 -6.14
CA ARG A 101 7.25 -7.78 -6.05
C ARG A 101 7.88 -8.51 -4.87
N LEU A 102 8.88 -9.34 -5.15
CA LEU A 102 9.73 -9.91 -4.12
C LEU A 102 10.68 -8.84 -3.58
N PHE A 103 10.63 -8.61 -2.27
CA PHE A 103 11.54 -7.70 -1.58
C PHE A 103 12.76 -8.45 -1.04
N SER A 104 12.55 -9.60 -0.42
CA SER A 104 13.62 -10.48 0.06
C SER A 104 13.13 -11.91 0.23
N GLN A 105 14.05 -12.86 0.18
CA GLN A 105 13.82 -14.26 0.52
C GLN A 105 14.73 -14.64 1.68
N ASP A 106 14.15 -15.23 2.72
CA ASP A 106 14.86 -15.70 3.92
C ASP A 106 14.79 -17.23 4.00
N GLU A 107 15.89 -17.87 4.40
CA GLU A 107 15.92 -19.30 4.72
C GLU A 107 15.62 -19.52 6.22
N GLN A 108 14.42 -19.99 6.54
CA GLN A 108 13.96 -20.32 7.89
C GLN A 108 13.01 -21.53 7.86
N TYR A 109 13.32 -22.58 8.63
CA TYR A 109 12.51 -23.81 8.68
C TYR A 109 11.35 -23.76 9.67
N GLU A 110 11.31 -22.73 10.52
CA GLU A 110 10.23 -22.48 11.47
C GLU A 110 9.87 -21.00 11.49
N THR A 111 8.58 -20.71 11.65
CA THR A 111 8.08 -19.35 11.84
C THR A 111 6.91 -19.37 12.83
N LYS A 112 6.30 -18.21 13.09
CA LYS A 112 5.19 -18.08 14.05
C LYS A 112 3.99 -17.39 13.45
N MET A 113 2.82 -17.93 13.70
CA MET A 113 1.53 -17.28 13.50
C MET A 113 0.78 -17.23 14.83
N ASN A 114 -0.15 -16.31 15.00
CA ASN A 114 -0.92 -16.17 16.22
C ASN A 114 -2.38 -16.46 15.96
N ARG A 115 -2.99 -17.23 16.87
CA ARG A 115 -4.44 -17.30 16.98
C ARG A 115 -4.94 -16.25 17.96
N LEU A 116 -6.11 -15.68 17.67
CA LEU A 116 -6.80 -14.80 18.60
C LEU A 116 -7.79 -15.64 19.40
N VAL A 117 -7.53 -15.80 20.70
CA VAL A 117 -8.34 -16.67 21.57
C VAL A 117 -8.84 -15.89 22.78
N GLU A 118 -10.00 -16.27 23.27
CA GLU A 118 -10.55 -15.72 24.50
C GLU A 118 -9.87 -16.37 25.71
N ASP A 119 -9.37 -15.54 26.64
CA ASP A 119 -8.80 -16.02 27.90
C ASP A 119 -9.88 -16.37 28.92
N LYS A 120 -9.47 -16.85 30.10
CA LYS A 120 -10.39 -17.26 31.17
C LYS A 120 -11.26 -16.11 31.72
N ASN A 121 -10.91 -14.86 31.44
CA ASN A 121 -11.61 -13.66 31.87
C ASN A 121 -12.46 -13.04 30.74
N GLY A 122 -12.56 -13.70 29.60
CA GLY A 122 -13.29 -13.21 28.44
C GLY A 122 -12.53 -12.21 27.57
N MET A 123 -11.21 -12.07 27.77
CA MET A 123 -10.38 -11.12 27.02
C MET A 123 -9.68 -11.80 25.84
N LEU A 124 -9.71 -11.15 24.67
CA LEU A 124 -9.01 -11.63 23.49
C LEU A 124 -7.49 -11.43 23.61
N VAL A 125 -6.76 -12.54 23.59
CA VAL A 125 -5.30 -12.62 23.68
C VAL A 125 -4.71 -13.36 22.48
N GLN A 126 -3.52 -12.95 22.03
CA GLN A 126 -2.81 -13.66 20.97
C GLN A 126 -2.05 -14.86 21.54
N LYS A 127 -2.29 -16.04 20.99
CA LYS A 127 -1.55 -17.27 21.29
C LYS A 127 -0.70 -17.65 20.08
N SER A 128 0.62 -17.58 20.24
CA SER A 128 1.54 -17.95 19.16
C SER A 128 1.60 -19.46 18.97
N GLU A 129 1.61 -19.88 17.71
CA GLU A 129 1.82 -21.23 17.23
C GLU A 129 3.07 -21.25 16.33
N ILE A 130 3.91 -22.28 16.49
CA ILE A 130 5.10 -22.48 15.65
C ILE A 130 4.66 -23.24 14.41
N MET A 131 4.98 -22.67 13.25
CA MET A 131 4.69 -23.22 11.92
C MET A 131 5.98 -23.80 11.33
N LYS A 132 5.92 -25.02 10.80
CA LYS A 132 7.03 -25.59 10.01
C LYS A 132 6.96 -25.08 8.59
N VAL A 133 8.06 -24.54 8.09
CA VAL A 133 8.13 -23.96 6.75
C VAL A 133 8.64 -25.01 5.77
N LYS A 134 7.86 -25.30 4.73
CA LYS A 134 8.26 -26.20 3.66
C LYS A 134 9.47 -25.61 2.93
N ASN A 135 10.50 -26.44 2.75
CA ASN A 135 11.78 -26.08 2.13
C ASN A 135 12.54 -24.91 2.79
N GLY A 136 12.09 -24.44 3.96
CA GLY A 136 12.69 -23.31 4.64
C GLY A 136 12.52 -21.96 3.93
N GLU A 137 11.64 -21.82 2.94
CA GLU A 137 11.54 -20.59 2.14
C GLU A 137 10.47 -19.63 2.69
N ILE A 138 10.89 -18.43 3.11
CA ILE A 138 10.00 -17.32 3.45
C ILE A 138 10.23 -16.17 2.48
N PHE A 139 9.15 -15.70 1.84
CA PHE A 139 9.17 -14.63 0.86
C PHE A 139 8.57 -13.36 1.47
N ASN A 140 9.32 -12.27 1.52
CA ASN A 140 8.78 -10.96 1.88
C ASN A 140 8.37 -10.24 0.60
N GLU A 141 7.08 -9.96 0.45
CA GLU A 141 6.47 -9.59 -0.83
C GLU A 141 5.54 -8.40 -0.69
N ILE A 142 5.44 -7.61 -1.75
CA ILE A 142 4.44 -6.56 -1.92
C ILE A 142 3.52 -6.98 -3.06
N ALA A 143 2.24 -7.19 -2.78
CA ALA A 143 1.22 -7.30 -3.82
C ALA A 143 0.82 -5.90 -4.25
N TYR A 144 0.79 -5.66 -5.56
CA TYR A 144 0.19 -4.51 -6.22
C TYR A 144 -1.09 -4.99 -6.89
N ILE A 145 -2.21 -4.39 -6.52
CA ILE A 145 -3.53 -4.70 -7.04
C ILE A 145 -4.04 -3.48 -7.79
N ASN A 146 -4.24 -3.63 -9.09
CA ASN A 146 -4.81 -2.60 -9.93
C ASN A 146 -6.33 -2.62 -9.88
N LEU A 147 -6.92 -1.60 -9.28
CA LEU A 147 -8.37 -1.50 -9.08
C LEU A 147 -9.06 -0.99 -10.35
N GLU A 148 -10.34 -1.32 -10.49
CA GLU A 148 -11.20 -0.93 -11.60
C GLU A 148 -11.40 0.59 -11.67
N ASN A 149 -11.21 1.29 -10.55
CA ASN A 149 -11.25 2.74 -10.47
C ASN A 149 -9.92 3.42 -10.87
N GLY A 150 -8.94 2.68 -11.41
CA GLY A 150 -7.65 3.19 -11.85
C GLY A 150 -6.58 3.37 -10.76
N LEU A 151 -6.94 3.21 -9.49
CA LEU A 151 -5.97 3.30 -8.39
C LEU A 151 -5.27 1.96 -8.13
N SER A 152 -4.11 2.01 -7.49
CA SER A 152 -3.40 0.83 -7.03
C SER A 152 -3.54 0.66 -5.52
N LEU A 153 -3.90 -0.54 -5.08
CA LEU A 153 -3.79 -0.96 -3.68
C LEU A 153 -2.52 -1.80 -3.52
N THR A 154 -1.70 -1.51 -2.51
CA THR A 154 -0.60 -2.40 -2.13
C THR A 154 -0.91 -3.16 -0.86
N VAL A 155 -0.39 -4.38 -0.76
CA VAL A 155 -0.42 -5.21 0.46
C VAL A 155 0.99 -5.71 0.76
N ASP A 156 1.53 -5.30 1.91
CA ASP A 156 2.83 -5.77 2.39
C ASP A 156 2.64 -6.98 3.30
N TYR A 157 3.26 -8.11 2.95
CA TYR A 157 3.18 -9.34 3.73
C TYR A 157 4.47 -10.15 3.66
N ARG A 158 4.54 -11.21 4.46
CA ARG A 158 5.42 -12.36 4.21
C ARG A 158 4.57 -13.57 3.84
N ARG A 159 5.08 -14.41 2.95
CA ARG A 159 4.46 -15.63 2.45
C ARG A 159 5.36 -16.83 2.70
N PHE A 160 4.77 -17.95 3.08
CA PHE A 160 5.47 -19.22 3.21
C PHE A 160 4.48 -20.37 3.02
N ILE A 161 5.00 -21.58 2.80
CA ILE A 161 4.18 -22.80 2.66
C ILE A 161 4.34 -23.66 3.91
N SER A 162 3.27 -24.20 4.45
CA SER A 162 3.28 -25.08 5.63
C SER A 162 2.18 -26.14 5.55
N ASP A 163 2.39 -27.28 6.19
CA ASP A 163 1.46 -28.39 6.34
C ASP A 163 0.82 -28.45 7.75
N HIS A 164 0.83 -27.34 8.50
CA HIS A 164 0.42 -27.26 9.91
C HIS A 164 -0.97 -27.84 10.22
N GLU A 165 -1.92 -27.66 9.31
CA GLU A 165 -3.29 -28.19 9.46
C GLU A 165 -3.50 -29.55 8.79
N GLY A 166 -2.41 -30.27 8.49
CA GLY A 166 -2.43 -31.57 7.82
C GLY A 166 -2.54 -31.48 6.28
N GLU A 167 -2.72 -30.28 5.75
CA GLU A 167 -2.74 -29.98 4.32
C GLU A 167 -1.74 -28.86 4.01
N GLU A 168 -1.06 -29.00 2.88
CA GLU A 168 -0.13 -27.98 2.39
C GLU A 168 -0.88 -26.73 1.95
N LYS A 169 -0.61 -25.61 2.62
CA LYS A 169 -1.23 -24.32 2.33
C LYS A 169 -0.18 -23.21 2.26
N THR A 170 -0.51 -22.20 1.45
CA THR A 170 0.20 -20.92 1.43
C THR A 170 -0.35 -20.03 2.54
N TYR A 171 0.52 -19.54 3.40
CA TYR A 171 0.17 -18.65 4.50
C TYR A 171 0.72 -17.24 4.26
N TYR A 172 -0.10 -16.23 4.56
CA TYR A 172 0.21 -14.81 4.52
C TYR A 172 0.24 -14.27 5.95
N SER A 173 1.32 -13.60 6.33
CA SER A 173 1.45 -13.08 7.70
C SER A 173 2.32 -11.82 7.77
N TRP A 174 2.43 -11.24 8.96
CA TRP A 174 3.27 -10.08 9.22
C TRP A 174 4.75 -10.34 8.95
N ARG A 175 5.50 -9.31 8.57
CA ARG A 175 6.97 -9.39 8.53
C ARG A 175 7.50 -9.26 9.95
N TYR A 176 8.69 -9.79 10.24
CA TYR A 176 9.29 -9.66 11.59
C TYR A 176 9.48 -8.19 12.01
N VAL A 177 9.71 -7.31 11.05
CA VAL A 177 9.97 -5.89 11.25
C VAL A 177 8.73 -5.00 11.08
N ALA A 178 7.63 -5.54 10.53
CA ALA A 178 6.45 -4.74 10.20
C ALA A 178 5.16 -5.58 10.15
N PRO A 179 4.03 -5.08 10.69
CA PRO A 179 2.73 -5.72 10.50
C PRO A 179 2.34 -5.76 9.01
N ILE A 180 1.35 -6.58 8.67
CA ILE A 180 0.69 -6.45 7.36
C ILE A 180 0.12 -5.04 7.26
N SER A 181 0.33 -4.39 6.11
CA SER A 181 -0.26 -3.10 5.80
C SER A 181 -0.86 -3.09 4.42
N MET A 182 -1.93 -2.32 4.27
CA MET A 182 -2.54 -2.01 2.98
C MET A 182 -2.52 -0.50 2.73
N VAL A 183 -2.18 -0.10 1.50
CA VAL A 183 -2.14 1.31 1.09
C VAL A 183 -2.89 1.48 -0.22
N LEU A 184 -3.94 2.30 -0.20
CA LEU A 184 -4.54 2.82 -1.42
C LEU A 184 -3.72 4.01 -1.88
N HIS A 185 -3.06 3.86 -3.03
CA HIS A 185 -2.18 4.86 -3.57
C HIS A 185 -2.96 5.92 -4.35
N TYR A 186 -2.70 7.17 -4.00
CA TYR A 186 -3.16 8.35 -4.72
C TYR A 186 -1.93 9.12 -5.22
N PRO A 187 -1.35 8.74 -6.38
CA PRO A 187 -0.38 9.59 -7.04
C PRO A 187 -1.08 10.88 -7.45
N VAL A 188 -0.40 12.01 -7.29
CA VAL A 188 -0.99 13.32 -7.57
C VAL A 188 -0.08 14.18 -8.43
N MET A 189 -0.70 15.08 -9.18
CA MET A 189 -0.05 16.14 -9.95
C MET A 189 -0.63 17.49 -9.52
N LEU A 190 0.22 18.50 -9.39
CA LEU A 190 -0.22 19.88 -9.21
C LEU A 190 -0.52 20.53 -10.56
N HIS A 191 -1.62 21.28 -10.61
CA HIS A 191 -2.03 22.01 -11.80
C HIS A 191 -2.61 23.37 -11.42
N THR A 192 -2.62 24.30 -12.37
CA THR A 192 -3.28 25.60 -12.22
C THR A 192 -4.50 25.62 -13.12
N ASN A 193 -5.69 25.70 -12.54
CA ASN A 193 -6.93 25.70 -13.30
C ASN A 193 -7.09 26.97 -14.17
N ALA A 194 -8.13 27.02 -14.99
CA ALA A 194 -8.39 28.14 -15.92
C ALA A 194 -8.55 29.51 -15.23
N VAL A 195 -8.90 29.55 -13.94
CA VAL A 195 -9.04 30.79 -13.15
C VAL A 195 -7.79 31.14 -12.34
N GLY A 196 -6.70 30.38 -12.49
CA GLY A 196 -5.41 30.66 -11.86
C GLY A 196 -5.22 30.03 -10.48
N GLU A 197 -6.12 29.15 -10.03
CA GLU A 197 -6.02 28.49 -8.73
C GLU A 197 -5.24 27.18 -8.82
N LYS A 198 -4.39 26.94 -7.81
CA LYS A 198 -3.64 25.69 -7.68
C LYS A 198 -4.56 24.56 -7.22
N ILE A 199 -4.65 23.51 -8.01
CA ILE A 199 -5.46 22.31 -7.76
C ILE A 199 -4.59 21.04 -7.74
N ILE A 200 -5.15 19.97 -7.19
CA ILE A 200 -4.57 18.63 -7.17
C ILE A 200 -5.35 17.75 -8.13
N LEU A 201 -4.63 17.08 -9.03
CA LEU A 201 -5.18 16.04 -9.89
C LEU A 201 -4.68 14.69 -9.41
N ILE A 202 -5.57 13.72 -9.23
CA ILE A 202 -5.20 12.33 -9.01
C ILE A 202 -4.82 11.74 -10.37
N VAL A 203 -3.64 11.11 -10.45
CA VAL A 203 -3.12 10.54 -11.69
C VAL A 203 -2.87 9.06 -11.50
N PRO A 204 -3.58 8.18 -12.20
CA PRO A 204 -3.39 6.74 -12.08
C PRO A 204 -2.05 6.35 -12.72
N LEU A 205 -1.33 5.46 -12.05
CA LEU A 205 -0.04 4.97 -12.49
C LEU A 205 -0.06 3.44 -12.54
N PRO A 206 0.68 2.81 -13.49
CA PRO A 206 0.85 1.38 -13.52
C PRO A 206 1.43 0.83 -12.21
N PRO A 207 1.17 -0.46 -11.88
CA PRO A 207 1.81 -1.13 -10.75
C PRO A 207 3.32 -0.96 -10.74
N LYS A 208 3.92 -0.96 -9.53
CA LYS A 208 5.36 -0.76 -9.25
C LYS A 208 5.94 0.62 -9.59
N VAL A 209 5.25 1.48 -10.34
CA VAL A 209 5.72 2.85 -10.60
C VAL A 209 5.78 3.65 -9.30
N VAL A 210 6.94 4.23 -9.02
CA VAL A 210 7.14 5.10 -7.86
C VAL A 210 6.80 6.53 -8.24
N TYR A 211 5.87 7.15 -7.51
CA TYR A 211 5.49 8.55 -7.70
C TYR A 211 6.26 9.49 -6.79
N HIS A 212 6.54 10.69 -7.29
CA HIS A 212 7.21 11.75 -6.53
C HIS A 212 6.26 12.49 -5.59
N LEU A 213 5.02 12.70 -6.03
CA LEU A 213 3.97 13.35 -5.26
C LEU A 213 2.80 12.40 -5.07
N GLY A 214 2.35 12.31 -3.83
CA GLY A 214 1.15 11.57 -3.49
C GLY A 214 0.79 11.81 -2.04
N VAL A 215 -0.34 11.26 -1.66
CA VAL A 215 -0.82 11.33 -0.28
C VAL A 215 0.09 10.46 0.60
N SER A 216 1.05 11.09 1.28
CA SER A 216 2.00 10.41 2.17
C SER A 216 2.32 11.21 3.42
N ARG A 217 2.94 10.54 4.41
CA ARG A 217 3.40 11.17 5.66
C ARG A 217 4.55 12.18 5.45
N GLN A 218 5.25 12.10 4.32
CA GLN A 218 6.54 12.79 4.16
C GLN A 218 6.40 14.22 3.64
N LEU A 219 5.30 14.55 2.97
CA LEU A 219 5.10 15.88 2.39
C LEU A 219 3.83 16.55 2.94
N PRO A 220 3.96 17.44 3.93
CA PRO A 220 2.84 18.22 4.44
C PRO A 220 2.17 19.01 3.31
N LEU A 221 0.84 18.98 3.27
CA LEU A 221 -0.01 19.75 2.35
C LEU A 221 0.44 21.22 2.18
N GLU A 222 0.78 21.87 3.28
CA GLU A 222 1.23 23.26 3.24
C GLU A 222 2.49 23.47 2.39
N ASN A 223 3.39 22.49 2.38
CA ASN A 223 4.63 22.57 1.61
C ASN A 223 4.36 22.37 0.11
N LEU A 224 3.39 21.52 -0.21
CA LEU A 224 3.00 21.20 -1.60
C LEU A 224 2.57 22.46 -2.36
N PHE A 225 1.87 23.39 -1.72
CA PHE A 225 1.34 24.60 -2.38
C PHE A 225 2.23 25.84 -2.24
N LYS A 226 3.13 25.89 -1.25
CA LYS A 226 4.00 27.05 -0.99
C LYS A 226 5.21 27.12 -1.91
N LYS A 227 5.64 25.99 -2.49
CA LYS A 227 6.80 25.93 -3.40
C LYS A 227 6.32 25.72 -4.83
N ASP A 228 6.82 26.54 -5.75
CA ASP A 228 6.51 26.39 -7.17
C ASP A 228 7.28 25.24 -7.82
N ASP A 229 8.36 24.76 -7.18
CA ASP A 229 9.18 23.62 -7.62
C ASP A 229 8.33 22.36 -7.91
N TYR A 230 7.22 22.14 -7.19
CA TYR A 230 6.35 20.97 -7.37
C TYR A 230 5.50 20.99 -8.66
N PHE A 231 5.54 22.10 -9.42
CA PHE A 231 4.93 22.20 -10.75
C PHE A 231 5.92 21.86 -11.88
N GLU A 232 7.20 21.64 -11.54
CA GLU A 232 8.23 21.28 -12.51
C GLU A 232 7.95 19.92 -13.15
N GLU A 233 8.50 19.74 -14.37
CA GLU A 233 8.35 18.52 -15.16
C GLU A 233 8.81 17.26 -14.42
N ASN A 234 9.86 17.36 -13.59
CA ASN A 234 10.38 16.22 -12.82
C ASN A 234 9.34 15.58 -11.90
N PHE A 235 8.33 16.33 -11.42
CA PHE A 235 7.26 15.77 -10.59
C PHE A 235 6.16 15.07 -11.40
N ARG A 236 6.26 15.11 -12.74
CA ARG A 236 5.38 14.47 -13.71
C ARG A 236 6.07 13.37 -14.52
N ARG A 237 7.38 13.21 -14.33
CA ARG A 237 8.21 12.16 -14.91
C ARG A 237 8.25 10.97 -13.96
N PHE A 238 8.15 9.76 -14.50
CA PHE A 238 8.09 8.53 -13.74
C PHE A 238 9.03 7.49 -14.36
N TYR A 239 9.75 6.74 -13.52
CA TYR A 239 10.49 5.58 -13.97
C TYR A 239 9.54 4.43 -14.32
N TYR A 240 9.94 3.61 -15.29
CA TYR A 240 9.18 2.43 -15.68
C TYR A 240 9.06 1.39 -14.53
N PRO A 241 8.01 0.54 -14.53
CA PRO A 241 7.76 -0.44 -13.47
C PRO A 241 8.93 -1.33 -13.06
N GLU A 242 9.73 -1.80 -14.03
CA GLU A 242 10.87 -2.68 -13.79
C GLU A 242 12.22 -1.94 -13.84
N PHE A 243 12.22 -0.60 -13.85
CA PHE A 243 13.45 0.17 -13.82
C PHE A 243 14.12 0.09 -12.44
N SER A 244 15.43 -0.17 -12.42
CA SER A 244 16.25 -0.13 -11.21
C SER A 244 17.36 0.91 -11.35
N ASN A 245 17.68 1.60 -10.26
CA ASN A 245 18.88 2.44 -10.20
C ASN A 245 20.13 1.62 -9.81
N ASP A 246 19.97 0.33 -9.49
CA ASP A 246 21.09 -0.56 -9.21
C ASP A 246 21.73 -1.03 -10.53
N PRO A 247 23.00 -0.67 -10.81
CA PRO A 247 23.68 -1.08 -12.04
C PRO A 247 23.75 -2.60 -12.23
N ARG A 248 23.59 -3.37 -11.16
CA ARG A 248 23.62 -4.84 -11.18
C ARG A 248 22.29 -5.47 -11.60
N GLU A 249 21.22 -4.70 -11.60
CA GLU A 249 19.87 -5.13 -11.98
C GLU A 249 19.45 -4.57 -13.35
N ASN A 250 20.27 -3.69 -13.95
CA ASN A 250 19.97 -3.01 -15.22
C ASN A 250 20.32 -3.83 -16.48
N GLU A 251 20.92 -5.01 -16.35
CA GLU A 251 21.20 -5.87 -17.51
C GLU A 251 19.91 -6.47 -18.12
N ASP A 252 18.80 -6.46 -17.38
CA ASP A 252 17.50 -7.03 -17.79
C ASP A 252 16.43 -5.97 -18.15
N PHE A 253 16.79 -4.68 -18.24
CA PHE A 253 15.82 -3.63 -18.58
C PHE A 253 15.44 -3.67 -20.07
N ASP A 254 14.28 -4.28 -20.35
CA ASP A 254 13.64 -4.20 -21.68
C ASP A 254 12.72 -2.98 -21.77
N ARG A 255 13.22 -1.94 -22.45
CA ARG A 255 12.48 -0.69 -22.67
C ARG A 255 11.16 -0.92 -23.40
N ASP A 256 11.16 -1.72 -24.46
CA ASP A 256 9.97 -1.89 -25.30
C ASP A 256 8.90 -2.68 -24.54
N GLN A 257 9.29 -3.66 -23.73
CA GLN A 257 8.39 -4.36 -22.84
C GLN A 257 7.83 -3.43 -21.76
N ASN A 258 8.63 -2.56 -21.17
CA ASN A 258 8.17 -1.59 -20.18
C ASN A 258 7.19 -0.57 -20.78
N ILE A 259 7.47 -0.04 -21.98
CA ILE A 259 6.54 0.82 -22.71
C ILE A 259 5.21 0.10 -22.97
N ARG A 260 5.24 -1.16 -23.39
CA ARG A 260 4.02 -1.97 -23.57
C ARG A 260 3.25 -2.12 -22.27
N THR A 261 3.91 -2.44 -21.16
CA THR A 261 3.27 -2.53 -19.85
C THR A 261 2.54 -1.24 -19.48
N VAL A 262 3.17 -0.08 -19.70
CA VAL A 262 2.54 1.23 -19.44
C VAL A 262 1.35 1.48 -20.39
N LYS A 263 1.51 1.20 -21.68
CA LYS A 263 0.43 1.33 -22.68
C LYS A 263 -0.77 0.45 -22.35
N ASP A 264 -0.53 -0.83 -22.10
CA ASP A 264 -1.56 -1.83 -21.82
C ASP A 264 -2.38 -1.44 -20.58
N PHE A 265 -1.73 -0.91 -19.55
CA PHE A 265 -2.40 -0.37 -18.37
C PHE A 265 -3.41 0.74 -18.73
N TYR A 266 -2.97 1.78 -19.44
CA TYR A 266 -3.84 2.90 -19.78
C TYR A 266 -4.95 2.49 -20.77
N ILE A 267 -4.63 1.66 -21.77
CA ILE A 267 -5.59 1.19 -22.77
C ILE A 267 -6.66 0.29 -22.12
N ARG A 268 -6.25 -0.64 -21.24
CA ARG A 268 -7.16 -1.58 -20.61
C ARG A 268 -8.08 -0.92 -19.59
N ASP A 269 -7.54 -0.04 -18.75
CA ASP A 269 -8.22 0.40 -17.53
C ASP A 269 -8.71 1.85 -17.57
N LEU A 270 -8.24 2.68 -18.52
CA LEU A 270 -8.40 4.14 -18.46
C LEU A 270 -8.77 4.77 -19.82
N GLU A 271 -9.48 4.01 -20.65
CA GLU A 271 -9.91 4.43 -22.00
C GLU A 271 -8.74 4.95 -22.86
N GLY A 272 -7.55 4.38 -22.65
CA GLY A 272 -6.34 4.80 -23.32
C GLY A 272 -6.43 4.59 -24.83
N ARG A 273 -5.93 5.55 -25.60
CA ARG A 273 -5.90 5.51 -27.06
C ARG A 273 -4.59 6.03 -27.62
N GLU A 274 -4.15 5.42 -28.71
CA GLU A 274 -2.98 5.89 -29.45
C GLU A 274 -3.42 6.74 -30.65
N GLU A 275 -2.93 7.98 -30.70
CA GLU A 275 -3.16 8.91 -31.81
C GLU A 275 -1.82 9.55 -32.19
N GLU A 276 -1.48 9.54 -33.48
CA GLU A 276 -0.25 10.17 -34.01
C GLU A 276 1.05 9.73 -33.29
N GLY A 277 1.10 8.49 -32.80
CA GLY A 277 2.27 7.93 -32.10
C GLY A 277 2.38 8.35 -30.63
N LYS A 278 1.35 9.00 -30.07
CA LYS A 278 1.25 9.40 -28.67
C LYS A 278 0.13 8.64 -27.99
N LEU A 279 0.29 8.38 -26.70
CA LEU A 279 -0.73 7.71 -25.89
C LEU A 279 -1.49 8.78 -25.10
N TYR A 280 -2.82 8.69 -25.16
CA TYR A 280 -3.73 9.56 -24.42
C TYR A 280 -4.61 8.72 -23.51
N PHE A 281 -4.99 9.26 -22.36
CA PHE A 281 -5.99 8.64 -21.49
C PHE A 281 -6.85 9.69 -20.80
N THR A 282 -8.02 9.28 -20.34
CA THR A 282 -8.95 10.17 -19.62
C THR A 282 -9.17 9.61 -18.23
N TYR A 283 -9.09 10.46 -17.22
CA TYR A 283 -9.34 10.06 -15.84
C TYR A 283 -9.98 11.20 -15.05
N LEU A 284 -11.07 10.89 -14.33
CA LEU A 284 -11.86 11.85 -13.55
C LEU A 284 -12.21 13.14 -14.32
N GLY A 285 -12.49 13.01 -15.63
CA GLY A 285 -12.87 14.14 -16.49
C GLY A 285 -11.71 14.96 -17.06
N TYR A 286 -10.46 14.60 -16.78
CA TYR A 286 -9.27 15.25 -17.34
C TYR A 286 -8.59 14.36 -18.38
N ASN A 287 -8.04 15.00 -19.41
CA ASN A 287 -7.30 14.32 -20.47
C ASN A 287 -5.80 14.47 -20.24
N PHE A 288 -5.09 13.38 -20.44
CA PHE A 288 -3.66 13.29 -20.25
C PHE A 288 -2.98 12.74 -21.49
N GLU A 289 -1.74 13.17 -21.70
CA GLU A 289 -0.81 12.67 -22.71
C GLU A 289 0.36 11.98 -22.00
N VAL A 290 0.73 10.80 -22.49
CA VAL A 290 1.90 10.04 -22.03
C VAL A 290 2.99 10.12 -23.09
N ILE A 291 4.15 10.61 -22.69
CA ILE A 291 5.35 10.73 -23.52
C ILE A 291 6.38 9.72 -23.03
N PHE A 292 6.77 8.78 -23.89
CA PHE A 292 7.74 7.75 -23.57
C PHE A 292 9.16 8.22 -23.85
N GLU A 293 10.01 8.17 -22.83
CA GLU A 293 11.44 8.49 -22.90
C GLU A 293 12.27 7.19 -22.79
N GLU A 294 13.58 7.30 -22.61
CA GLU A 294 14.50 6.16 -22.56
C GLU A 294 14.31 5.32 -21.29
N GLU A 295 14.40 5.95 -20.12
CA GLU A 295 14.31 5.31 -18.80
C GLU A 295 13.02 5.66 -18.06
N THR A 296 12.29 6.64 -18.58
CA THR A 296 11.14 7.27 -17.94
C THR A 296 9.99 7.46 -18.91
N PHE A 297 8.84 7.84 -18.38
CA PHE A 297 7.74 8.41 -19.13
C PHE A 297 7.20 9.65 -18.41
N LEU A 298 6.70 10.61 -19.17
CA LEU A 298 6.14 11.86 -18.68
C LEU A 298 4.63 11.84 -18.88
N ILE A 299 3.88 12.31 -17.88
CA ILE A 299 2.43 12.52 -18.00
C ILE A 299 2.16 14.03 -18.02
N ASN A 300 1.57 14.51 -19.11
CA ASN A 300 1.11 15.89 -19.24
C ASN A 300 -0.41 15.96 -19.20
N ILE A 301 -0.93 17.04 -18.62
CA ILE A 301 -2.34 17.43 -18.74
C ILE A 301 -2.54 18.22 -20.04
N LEU A 302 -3.67 17.98 -20.72
CA LEU A 302 -4.11 18.68 -21.92
C LEU A 302 -5.10 19.80 -21.62
#